data_AF-A0A1C7IEY7-F1
#
_entry.id   AF-A0A1C7IEY7-F1
#
_cell.length_a   1.000
_cell.length_b   1.000
_cell.length_c   1.000
_cell.angle_alpha   90.00
_cell.angle_beta   90.00
_cell.angle_gamma   90.00
#
_symmetry.space_group_name_H-M   'P 1'
#
loop_
_entity.id
_entity.type
_entity.pdbx_description
1 polymer ?
#
loop_
_entity_poly.entity_id
_entity_poly.type
_entity_poly.pdbx_seq_one_letter_code
_entity_poly.pdbx_strand_id
1 'polypeptide(L)'
;MFFQYHLRQREADGTRPVIVGGITIEKWNPDELEEVMQKYGVLDSTVSEMTAEIEKMFPPTTDASITKAVADYTGVIDTHYSYFRFPSLIKKYPNAAVMRTESYARTSDLIKEIMDEHPEVIGDFVWTCWNHIGEAGLGRCVHVPKEEEEKYNNVFGMMDIMVKTEYPYRLSNCADFDINGVPTVQGIYRKNVWGDQSTCIAVQPPAYHDLAEIKMLGFSRTEEKQSWNLEGEEGKPIRVNVYSGAEWLELFLNEKSPGRKPAGKKAPYCASFELEYEPGILTAVSSTGRKEVSRSTIETTGKAVKIKAVPENTQAKAGVKALGGKSHKGQLGLAALVTLYAET
;
A
#
# COMPACT_ATOMS: atom_id res chain seq x y z
N MET A 1 16.80 -2.80 2.10
CA MET A 1 17.07 -3.06 0.67
C MET A 1 17.96 -2.00 0.01
N PHE A 2 17.85 -0.70 0.37
CA PHE A 2 18.89 0.31 0.06
C PHE A 2 20.30 -0.19 0.38
N PHE A 3 20.45 -0.90 1.50
CA PHE A 3 21.70 -1.60 1.86
C PHE A 3 22.14 -2.66 0.84
N GLN A 4 21.23 -3.51 0.32
CA GLN A 4 21.62 -4.55 -0.65
C GLN A 4 21.98 -3.98 -2.01
N TYR A 5 21.30 -2.92 -2.47
CA TYR A 5 21.68 -2.19 -3.68
C TYR A 5 23.02 -1.47 -3.49
N HIS A 6 23.22 -0.80 -2.36
CA HIS A 6 24.51 -0.18 -2.02
C HIS A 6 25.65 -1.20 -1.98
N LEU A 7 25.41 -2.39 -1.41
CA LEU A 7 26.39 -3.47 -1.35
C LEU A 7 26.75 -4.00 -2.73
N ARG A 8 25.76 -4.26 -3.62
CA ARG A 8 26.04 -4.71 -5.00
C ARG A 8 26.77 -3.67 -5.85
N GLN A 9 26.40 -2.38 -5.72
CA GLN A 9 27.12 -1.28 -6.38
C GLN A 9 28.57 -1.16 -5.86
N ARG A 10 28.79 -1.29 -4.54
CA ARG A 10 30.13 -1.29 -3.94
C ARG A 10 30.96 -2.53 -4.31
N GLU A 11 30.33 -3.69 -4.48
CA GLU A 11 30.98 -4.93 -4.95
C GLU A 11 31.42 -4.80 -6.42
N ALA A 12 30.64 -4.12 -7.25
CA ALA A 12 30.96 -3.89 -8.66
C ALA A 12 32.00 -2.79 -8.87
N ASP A 13 31.89 -1.66 -8.16
CA ASP A 13 32.86 -0.57 -8.20
C ASP A 13 32.76 0.30 -6.93
N GLY A 14 33.65 0.04 -5.97
CA GLY A 14 33.71 0.74 -4.69
C GLY A 14 34.04 2.23 -4.77
N THR A 15 34.42 2.77 -5.93
CA THR A 15 34.82 4.17 -6.09
C THR A 15 33.67 5.09 -6.52
N ARG A 16 32.53 4.52 -6.93
CA ARG A 16 31.36 5.28 -7.37
C ARG A 16 30.63 5.94 -6.20
N PRO A 17 30.39 7.26 -6.25
CA PRO A 17 29.48 7.90 -5.30
C PRO A 17 28.04 7.51 -5.61
N VAL A 18 27.34 7.01 -4.59
CA VAL A 18 25.92 6.67 -4.67
C VAL A 18 25.14 7.94 -4.33
N ILE A 19 24.76 8.70 -5.36
CA ILE A 19 23.85 9.84 -5.23
C ILE A 19 22.44 9.32 -5.51
N VAL A 20 21.57 9.35 -4.50
CA VAL A 20 20.13 9.18 -4.66
C VAL A 20 19.57 10.60 -4.71
N GLY A 21 19.58 11.20 -5.89
CA GLY A 21 19.20 12.59 -6.13
C GLY A 21 18.13 12.65 -7.21
N GLY A 22 16.90 12.94 -6.76
CA GLY A 22 15.65 13.28 -7.44
C GLY A 22 15.54 13.23 -8.97
N ILE A 23 14.52 12.46 -9.39
CA ILE A 23 13.63 12.65 -10.54
C ILE A 23 14.33 12.79 -11.90
N THR A 24 13.94 11.98 -12.87
CA THR A 24 14.15 12.27 -14.29
C THR A 24 13.63 13.67 -14.63
N ILE A 25 14.55 14.63 -14.72
CA ILE A 25 14.22 16.03 -15.02
C ILE A 25 14.10 16.24 -16.53
N GLU A 26 13.66 15.22 -17.26
CA GLU A 26 13.31 15.33 -18.68
C GLU A 26 11.83 15.63 -18.83
N LYS A 27 11.49 16.43 -19.84
CA LYS A 27 10.10 16.62 -20.25
C LYS A 27 9.48 15.26 -20.62
N TRP A 28 8.40 14.91 -19.94
CA TRP A 28 7.62 13.72 -20.21
C TRP A 28 6.71 13.92 -21.44
N ASN A 29 6.35 12.83 -22.12
CA ASN A 29 5.45 12.84 -23.27
C ASN A 29 4.06 12.32 -22.85
N PRO A 30 2.97 13.08 -23.04
CA PRO A 30 1.60 12.60 -22.77
C PRO A 30 1.27 11.28 -23.48
N ASP A 31 1.80 11.05 -24.68
CA ASP A 31 1.56 9.80 -25.42
C ASP A 31 2.13 8.58 -24.67
N GLU A 32 3.22 8.73 -23.90
CA GLU A 32 3.79 7.64 -23.10
C GLU A 32 2.84 7.19 -22.00
N LEU A 33 2.17 8.14 -21.35
CA LEU A 33 1.14 7.82 -20.38
C LEU A 33 -0.03 7.12 -21.07
N GLU A 34 -0.51 7.62 -22.19
CA GLU A 34 -1.60 6.96 -22.93
C GLU A 34 -1.25 5.51 -23.32
N GLU A 35 -0.05 5.27 -23.87
CA GLU A 35 0.42 3.93 -24.25
C GLU A 35 0.52 2.99 -23.04
N VAL A 36 1.10 3.44 -21.93
CA VAL A 36 1.21 2.63 -20.70
C VAL A 36 -0.15 2.33 -20.11
N MET A 37 -1.08 3.28 -20.11
CA MET A 37 -2.45 3.07 -19.62
C MET A 37 -3.24 2.12 -20.52
N GLN A 38 -3.10 2.23 -21.85
CA GLN A 38 -3.72 1.27 -22.78
C GLN A 38 -3.19 -0.16 -22.55
N LYS A 39 -1.91 -0.31 -22.20
CA LYS A 39 -1.27 -1.62 -22.05
C LYS A 39 -1.52 -2.28 -20.69
N TYR A 40 -1.24 -1.59 -19.59
CA TYR A 40 -1.20 -2.21 -18.26
C TYR A 40 -2.53 -2.10 -17.49
N GLY A 41 -3.51 -1.36 -17.99
CA GLY A 41 -4.87 -1.38 -17.44
C GLY A 41 -5.48 0.00 -17.26
N VAL A 42 -6.80 -0.05 -17.02
CA VAL A 42 -7.74 1.07 -17.04
C VAL A 42 -7.28 2.22 -16.14
N LEU A 43 -7.45 3.45 -16.65
CA LEU A 43 -7.34 4.71 -15.92
C LEU A 43 -7.65 4.57 -14.43
N ASP A 44 -6.62 4.48 -13.60
CA ASP A 44 -6.65 5.27 -12.37
C ASP A 44 -6.34 6.70 -12.79
N SER A 45 -7.31 7.31 -13.47
CA SER A 45 -7.27 8.69 -13.97
C SER A 45 -6.82 9.64 -12.85
N THR A 46 -7.16 9.30 -11.61
CA THR A 46 -6.82 10.12 -10.46
C THR A 46 -5.35 10.07 -10.04
N VAL A 47 -4.61 9.01 -10.34
CA VAL A 47 -3.21 8.90 -9.87
C VAL A 47 -2.27 9.34 -10.97
N SER A 48 -2.33 8.68 -12.13
CA SER A 48 -1.36 8.93 -13.19
C SER A 48 -1.61 10.24 -13.93
N GLU A 49 -2.86 10.64 -14.15
CA GLU A 49 -3.16 11.96 -14.72
C GLU A 49 -2.86 13.08 -13.71
N MET A 50 -3.04 12.86 -12.40
CA MET A 50 -2.66 13.88 -11.43
C MET A 50 -1.15 14.01 -11.28
N THR A 51 -0.38 12.92 -11.30
CA THR A 51 1.09 13.00 -11.37
C THR A 51 1.52 13.76 -12.61
N ALA A 52 0.89 13.47 -13.76
CA ALA A 52 1.07 14.20 -14.99
C ALA A 52 0.74 15.70 -14.92
N GLU A 53 -0.41 16.06 -14.33
CA GLU A 53 -0.81 17.46 -14.12
C GLU A 53 0.13 18.18 -13.15
N ILE A 54 0.58 17.50 -12.10
CA ILE A 54 1.61 18.00 -11.19
C ILE A 54 2.93 18.23 -11.95
N GLU A 55 3.33 17.31 -12.82
CA GLU A 55 4.51 17.47 -13.67
C GLU A 55 4.39 18.68 -14.61
N LYS A 56 3.19 18.96 -15.15
CA LYS A 56 2.94 20.17 -15.98
C LYS A 56 3.13 21.48 -15.22
N MET A 57 3.01 21.49 -13.89
CA MET A 57 3.24 22.67 -13.07
C MET A 57 4.74 23.02 -12.91
N PHE A 58 5.65 22.08 -13.19
CA PHE A 58 7.09 22.34 -13.18
C PHE A 58 7.55 23.00 -14.48
N PRO A 59 8.54 23.91 -14.43
CA PRO A 59 8.96 24.68 -15.60
C PRO A 59 9.46 23.77 -16.75
N PRO A 60 9.08 24.07 -18.01
CA PRO A 60 9.38 23.24 -19.19
C PRO A 60 10.84 23.28 -19.64
N THR A 61 11.69 24.07 -18.97
CA THR A 61 13.12 24.25 -19.29
C THR A 61 13.96 23.13 -18.68
N THR A 62 13.49 21.90 -18.85
CA THR A 62 14.08 20.72 -18.25
C THR A 62 15.10 20.11 -19.21
N ASP A 63 16.38 20.25 -18.86
CA ASP A 63 17.48 19.85 -19.73
C ASP A 63 17.70 18.34 -19.68
N ALA A 64 17.41 17.65 -20.78
CA ALA A 64 17.68 16.23 -20.95
C ALA A 64 19.15 15.84 -20.73
N SER A 65 20.07 16.82 -20.82
CA SER A 65 21.48 16.61 -20.45
C SER A 65 21.64 16.16 -19.01
N ILE A 66 20.75 16.56 -18.09
CA ILE A 66 20.83 16.17 -16.67
C ILE A 66 20.51 14.70 -16.50
N THR A 67 19.40 14.22 -17.07
CA THR A 67 19.05 12.79 -17.00
C THR A 67 20.13 11.93 -17.66
N LYS A 68 20.67 12.36 -18.80
CA LYS A 68 21.82 11.68 -19.42
C LYS A 68 23.04 11.67 -18.49
N ALA A 69 23.39 12.80 -17.89
CA ALA A 69 24.53 12.89 -16.98
C ALA A 69 24.35 11.98 -15.76
N VAL A 70 23.14 11.92 -15.18
CA VAL A 70 22.79 11.00 -14.09
C VAL A 70 22.93 9.56 -14.57
N ALA A 71 22.32 9.19 -15.70
CA ALA A 71 22.39 7.85 -16.26
C ALA A 71 23.83 7.39 -16.52
N ASP A 72 24.65 8.25 -17.14
CA ASP A 72 26.06 7.97 -17.44
C ASP A 72 26.90 7.82 -16.15
N TYR A 73 26.59 8.61 -15.12
CA TYR A 73 27.39 8.68 -13.90
C TYR A 73 27.03 7.61 -12.86
N THR A 74 25.74 7.41 -12.61
CA THR A 74 25.24 6.48 -11.57
C THR A 74 24.89 5.11 -12.15
N GLY A 75 24.61 5.02 -13.45
CA GLY A 75 24.03 3.85 -14.10
C GLY A 75 22.56 3.61 -13.74
N VAL A 76 21.90 4.53 -13.03
CA VAL A 76 20.53 4.37 -12.54
C VAL A 76 19.73 5.67 -12.65
N ILE A 77 18.52 5.54 -13.17
CA ILE A 77 17.56 6.61 -13.36
C ILE A 77 16.38 6.43 -12.40
N ASP A 78 15.97 7.50 -11.72
CA ASP A 78 14.81 7.52 -10.82
C ASP A 78 13.62 8.24 -11.45
N THR A 79 12.43 7.63 -11.41
CA THR A 79 11.20 8.21 -11.98
C THR A 79 10.16 8.64 -10.97
N HIS A 80 10.44 8.61 -9.65
CA HIS A 80 9.62 9.18 -8.55
C HIS A 80 8.11 9.39 -8.86
N TYR A 81 7.25 8.44 -8.43
CA TYR A 81 5.82 8.32 -8.77
C TYR A 81 5.48 8.05 -10.25
N SER A 82 6.34 8.36 -11.22
CA SER A 82 6.06 8.30 -12.66
C SER A 82 6.46 6.97 -13.32
N TYR A 83 5.77 5.88 -12.98
CA TYR A 83 6.02 4.54 -13.55
C TYR A 83 5.83 4.47 -15.08
N PHE A 84 4.99 5.35 -15.65
CA PHE A 84 4.70 5.39 -17.08
C PHE A 84 5.92 5.79 -17.93
N ARG A 85 6.98 6.30 -17.32
CA ARG A 85 8.21 6.72 -18.00
C ARG A 85 9.19 5.57 -18.27
N PHE A 86 8.99 4.39 -17.67
CA PHE A 86 9.97 3.31 -17.80
C PHE A 86 10.24 2.91 -19.26
N PRO A 87 9.24 2.65 -20.12
CA PRO A 87 9.51 2.18 -21.48
C PRO A 87 10.35 3.17 -22.31
N SER A 88 10.08 4.48 -22.21
CA SER A 88 10.81 5.51 -22.94
C SER A 88 12.25 5.67 -22.42
N LEU A 89 12.42 5.65 -21.09
CA LEU A 89 13.74 5.75 -20.46
C LEU A 89 14.62 4.54 -20.73
N ILE A 90 14.07 3.33 -20.70
CA ILE A 90 14.79 2.10 -21.04
C ILE A 90 15.30 2.17 -22.48
N LYS A 91 14.44 2.61 -23.42
CA LYS A 91 14.81 2.77 -24.83
C LYS A 91 15.90 3.83 -25.03
N LYS A 92 15.81 4.96 -24.31
CA LYS A 92 16.72 6.10 -24.46
C LYS A 92 18.07 5.89 -23.77
N TYR A 93 18.06 5.16 -22.65
CA TYR A 93 19.20 4.92 -21.78
C TYR A 93 19.45 3.42 -21.56
N PRO A 94 19.78 2.66 -22.62
CA PRO A 94 19.89 1.20 -22.54
C PRO A 94 21.02 0.70 -21.63
N ASN A 95 21.94 1.57 -21.22
CA ASN A 95 23.05 1.25 -20.32
C ASN A 95 22.75 1.62 -18.86
N ALA A 96 21.56 2.17 -18.56
CA ALA A 96 21.14 2.52 -17.21
C ALA A 96 19.92 1.69 -16.80
N ALA A 97 19.91 1.25 -15.56
CA ALA A 97 18.71 0.71 -14.96
C ALA A 97 17.75 1.84 -14.57
N VAL A 98 16.47 1.53 -14.40
CA VAL A 98 15.46 2.48 -13.95
C VAL A 98 14.83 1.98 -12.65
N MET A 99 14.47 2.88 -11.75
CA MET A 99 13.75 2.56 -10.52
C MET A 99 12.78 3.67 -10.17
N ARG A 100 11.84 3.37 -9.28
CA ARG A 100 10.96 4.35 -8.67
C ARG A 100 11.27 4.45 -7.20
N THR A 101 11.99 5.52 -6.80
CA THR A 101 12.45 5.71 -5.41
C THR A 101 11.35 6.09 -4.43
N GLU A 102 10.21 6.56 -4.93
CA GLU A 102 8.97 6.72 -4.19
C GLU A 102 7.77 6.36 -5.06
N SER A 103 6.80 5.66 -4.48
CA SER A 103 5.63 5.18 -5.20
C SER A 103 4.33 5.19 -4.43
N TYR A 104 3.23 5.12 -5.19
CA TYR A 104 1.89 4.97 -4.66
C TYR A 104 1.54 3.50 -4.43
N ALA A 105 0.98 3.21 -3.26
CA ALA A 105 0.53 1.86 -2.90
C ALA A 105 -0.53 1.31 -3.86
N ARG A 106 -1.41 2.19 -4.40
CA ARG A 106 -2.44 1.84 -5.39
C ARG A 106 -1.88 1.31 -6.72
N THR A 107 -0.61 1.56 -7.03
CA THR A 107 0.02 1.15 -8.30
C THR A 107 0.87 -0.12 -8.16
N SER A 108 0.72 -0.85 -7.05
CA SER A 108 1.57 -2.00 -6.71
C SER A 108 1.48 -3.15 -7.72
N ASP A 109 0.28 -3.48 -8.18
CA ASP A 109 0.05 -4.53 -9.17
C ASP A 109 0.59 -4.12 -10.56
N LEU A 110 0.36 -2.88 -10.98
CA LEU A 110 0.88 -2.32 -12.22
C LEU A 110 2.41 -2.34 -12.25
N ILE A 111 3.06 -1.85 -11.19
CA ILE A 111 4.52 -1.84 -11.13
C ILE A 111 5.09 -3.25 -11.13
N LYS A 112 4.42 -4.20 -10.48
CA LYS A 112 4.84 -5.59 -10.46
C LYS A 112 4.81 -6.18 -11.87
N GLU A 113 3.76 -5.91 -12.63
CA GLU A 113 3.66 -6.34 -14.02
C GLU A 113 4.74 -5.71 -14.91
N ILE A 114 4.98 -4.40 -14.76
CA ILE A 114 6.05 -3.72 -15.50
C ILE A 114 7.43 -4.29 -15.16
N MET A 115 7.72 -4.54 -13.87
CA MET A 115 8.99 -5.13 -13.44
C MET A 115 9.18 -6.56 -13.95
N ASP A 116 8.10 -7.33 -14.11
CA ASP A 116 8.17 -8.69 -14.67
C ASP A 116 8.47 -8.68 -16.18
N GLU A 117 8.08 -7.62 -16.90
CA GLU A 117 8.34 -7.46 -18.33
C GLU A 117 9.66 -6.76 -18.64
N HIS A 118 10.09 -5.82 -17.80
CA HIS A 118 11.24 -4.94 -18.01
C HIS A 118 12.28 -5.18 -16.91
N PRO A 119 13.24 -6.11 -17.08
CA PRO A 119 14.27 -6.40 -16.09
C PRO A 119 15.20 -5.22 -15.80
N GLU A 120 15.20 -4.19 -16.65
CA GLU A 120 15.87 -2.90 -16.43
C GLU A 120 15.21 -2.10 -15.29
N VAL A 121 13.96 -2.40 -14.93
CA VAL A 121 13.28 -1.80 -13.78
C VAL A 121 13.67 -2.56 -12.50
N ILE A 122 14.63 -2.00 -11.76
CA ILE A 122 15.32 -2.69 -10.68
C ILE A 122 14.71 -2.49 -9.29
N GLY A 123 13.68 -1.64 -9.15
CA GLY A 123 13.06 -1.44 -7.85
C GLY A 123 11.87 -0.47 -7.80
N ASP A 124 11.09 -0.67 -6.75
CA ASP A 124 9.91 0.12 -6.38
C ASP A 124 9.86 0.33 -4.86
N PHE A 125 9.70 1.57 -4.43
CA PHE A 125 9.73 1.95 -3.02
C PHE A 125 8.45 2.70 -2.65
N VAL A 126 7.48 1.99 -2.08
CA VAL A 126 6.20 2.61 -1.67
C VAL A 126 6.39 3.67 -0.60
N TRP A 127 5.60 4.73 -0.73
CA TRP A 127 5.32 5.69 0.32
C TRP A 127 4.04 5.24 1.08
N THR A 128 4.14 4.67 2.28
CA THR A 128 5.37 4.28 3.01
C THR A 128 5.35 2.83 3.48
N CYS A 129 6.51 2.30 3.83
CA CYS A 129 6.60 0.98 4.44
C CYS A 129 6.02 1.00 5.87
N TRP A 130 6.41 1.97 6.69
CA TRP A 130 6.02 2.07 8.09
C TRP A 130 5.35 3.41 8.35
N ASN A 131 4.24 3.41 9.09
CA ASN A 131 3.51 4.64 9.35
C ASN A 131 4.36 5.61 10.18
N HIS A 132 4.30 6.90 9.86
CA HIS A 132 5.07 7.93 10.54
C HIS A 132 4.19 9.04 11.10
N ILE A 133 4.71 9.74 12.11
CA ILE A 133 4.13 10.96 12.66
C ILE A 133 4.41 12.12 11.69
N GLY A 134 3.41 12.99 11.49
CA GLY A 134 3.48 14.05 10.48
C GLY A 134 2.74 13.65 9.21
N GLU A 135 2.76 14.53 8.19
CA GLU A 135 1.96 14.39 6.96
C GLU A 135 0.55 13.88 7.26
N ALA A 136 -0.05 14.47 8.30
CA ALA A 136 -1.17 13.87 8.98
C ALA A 136 -2.32 13.65 8.00
N GLY A 137 -2.81 12.41 7.95
CA GLY A 137 -3.93 12.02 7.10
C GLY A 137 -3.64 12.04 5.60
N LEU A 138 -2.37 11.97 5.16
CA LEU A 138 -2.03 11.90 3.74
C LEU A 138 -2.76 10.76 2.99
N GLY A 139 -2.83 9.57 3.60
CA GLY A 139 -3.52 8.39 3.05
C GLY A 139 -4.92 8.17 3.60
N ARG A 140 -5.58 9.19 4.15
CA ARG A 140 -6.97 9.04 4.63
C ARG A 140 -7.97 8.98 3.48
N CYS A 141 -9.17 8.51 3.74
CA CYS A 141 -10.28 8.66 2.81
C CYS A 141 -11.20 9.79 3.28
N VAL A 142 -11.99 10.34 2.35
CA VAL A 142 -13.16 11.18 2.68
C VAL A 142 -14.38 10.50 2.09
N HIS A 143 -15.45 10.44 2.85
CA HIS A 143 -16.72 9.89 2.40
C HIS A 143 -17.70 11.02 2.14
N VAL A 144 -18.17 11.14 0.91
CA VAL A 144 -19.08 12.20 0.45
C VAL A 144 -20.33 11.59 -0.20
N PRO A 145 -21.45 12.33 -0.30
CA PRO A 145 -22.56 11.91 -1.15
C PRO A 145 -22.09 11.63 -2.59
N LYS A 146 -22.65 10.62 -3.24
CA LYS A 146 -22.18 10.15 -4.56
C LYS A 146 -22.21 11.24 -5.63
N GLU A 147 -23.17 12.14 -5.55
CA GLU A 147 -23.31 13.30 -6.42
C GLU A 147 -22.17 14.34 -6.26
N GLU A 148 -21.44 14.31 -5.15
CA GLU A 148 -20.30 15.20 -4.90
C GLU A 148 -18.96 14.59 -5.34
N GLU A 149 -18.92 13.32 -5.75
CA GLU A 149 -17.68 12.62 -6.11
C GLU A 149 -16.89 13.35 -7.21
N GLU A 150 -17.60 13.81 -8.24
CA GLU A 150 -17.01 14.45 -9.42
C GLU A 150 -16.20 15.71 -9.08
N LYS A 151 -16.61 16.44 -8.03
CA LYS A 151 -15.90 17.63 -7.53
C LYS A 151 -14.44 17.32 -7.15
N TYR A 152 -14.19 16.09 -6.71
CA TYR A 152 -12.89 15.65 -6.21
C TYR A 152 -12.06 14.89 -7.25
N ASN A 153 -12.61 14.61 -8.44
CA ASN A 153 -11.90 13.96 -9.54
C ASN A 153 -10.99 14.93 -10.33
N ASN A 154 -10.29 15.83 -9.63
CA ASN A 154 -9.31 16.75 -10.21
C ASN A 154 -8.29 17.19 -9.13
N VAL A 155 -7.16 17.73 -9.58
CA VAL A 155 -6.04 18.16 -8.72
C VAL A 155 -6.48 19.19 -7.67
N PHE A 156 -7.34 20.15 -8.01
CA PHE A 156 -7.78 21.18 -7.07
C PHE A 156 -8.68 20.61 -5.97
N GLY A 157 -9.62 19.73 -6.32
CA GLY A 157 -10.47 19.03 -5.36
C GLY A 157 -9.65 18.16 -4.40
N MET A 158 -8.64 17.44 -4.92
CA MET A 158 -7.73 16.65 -4.09
C MET A 158 -6.83 17.50 -3.20
N MET A 159 -6.29 18.61 -3.72
CA MET A 159 -5.51 19.56 -2.91
C MET A 159 -6.35 20.15 -1.77
N ASP A 160 -7.63 20.47 -2.02
CA ASP A 160 -8.54 20.97 -0.99
C ASP A 160 -8.67 19.99 0.18
N ILE A 161 -8.75 18.69 -0.11
CA ILE A 161 -8.74 17.67 0.92
C ILE A 161 -7.36 17.59 1.58
N MET A 162 -6.28 17.50 0.80
CA MET A 162 -4.91 17.27 1.30
C MET A 162 -4.49 18.32 2.35
N VAL A 163 -4.82 19.60 2.11
CA VAL A 163 -4.41 20.70 3.00
C VAL A 163 -5.34 20.89 4.21
N LYS A 164 -6.51 20.23 4.23
CA LYS A 164 -7.53 20.37 5.27
C LYS A 164 -7.65 19.14 6.18
N THR A 165 -6.55 18.41 6.42
CA THR A 165 -6.61 17.35 7.42
C THR A 165 -6.87 17.93 8.81
N GLU A 166 -7.96 17.51 9.43
CA GLU A 166 -8.35 17.93 10.76
C GLU A 166 -7.64 17.13 11.86
N TYR A 167 -7.43 17.76 13.00
CA TYR A 167 -7.20 17.02 14.25
C TYR A 167 -8.37 16.06 14.48
N PRO A 168 -8.15 14.78 14.86
CA PRO A 168 -6.99 14.25 15.56
C PRO A 168 -5.99 13.45 14.72
N TYR A 169 -5.98 13.57 13.39
CA TYR A 169 -4.96 12.90 12.58
C TYR A 169 -3.55 13.34 13.01
N ARG A 170 -2.68 12.35 13.25
CA ARG A 170 -1.27 12.57 13.64
C ARG A 170 -0.28 11.79 12.79
N LEU A 171 -0.78 10.78 12.08
CA LEU A 171 0.01 9.85 11.29
C LEU A 171 -0.33 10.00 9.81
N SER A 172 0.58 9.56 8.95
CA SER A 172 0.43 9.62 7.49
C SER A 172 -0.77 8.82 6.96
N ASN A 173 -1.08 7.67 7.57
CA ASN A 173 -2.17 6.77 7.16
C ASN A 173 -2.03 6.16 5.75
N CYS A 174 -0.82 6.04 5.21
CA CYS A 174 -0.56 5.46 3.87
C CYS A 174 0.48 4.32 3.91
N ALA A 175 0.58 3.62 5.04
CA ALA A 175 1.68 2.68 5.28
C ALA A 175 1.31 1.20 5.20
N ASP A 176 2.26 0.37 4.78
CA ASP A 176 2.14 -1.10 4.78
C ASP A 176 2.06 -1.66 6.21
N PHE A 177 2.74 -1.03 7.17
CA PHE A 177 2.68 -1.33 8.60
C PHE A 177 2.19 -0.11 9.37
N ASP A 178 1.33 -0.32 10.36
CA ASP A 178 0.93 0.73 11.30
C ASP A 178 2.12 1.17 12.17
N ILE A 179 1.92 2.21 13.01
CA ILE A 179 3.00 2.75 13.84
C ILE A 179 3.56 1.72 14.84
N ASN A 180 2.77 0.70 15.18
CA ASN A 180 3.12 -0.37 16.11
C ASN A 180 3.74 -1.59 15.41
N GLY A 181 3.86 -1.56 14.07
CA GLY A 181 4.41 -2.67 13.28
C GLY A 181 3.40 -3.74 12.91
N VAL A 182 2.10 -3.48 13.06
CA VAL A 182 1.05 -4.39 12.61
C VAL A 182 0.81 -4.18 11.11
N PRO A 183 0.84 -5.24 10.27
CA PRO A 183 0.51 -5.12 8.86
C PRO A 183 -0.89 -4.52 8.65
N THR A 184 -0.98 -3.50 7.80
CA THR A 184 -2.25 -2.93 7.37
C THR A 184 -2.83 -3.73 6.20
N VAL A 185 -4.07 -3.44 5.81
CA VAL A 185 -4.68 -4.06 4.62
C VAL A 185 -3.93 -3.67 3.34
N GLN A 186 -3.32 -2.48 3.30
CA GLN A 186 -2.40 -2.09 2.24
C GLN A 186 -1.17 -3.00 2.19
N GLY A 187 -0.52 -3.21 3.34
CA GLY A 187 0.66 -4.07 3.42
C GLY A 187 0.37 -5.52 3.03
N ILE A 188 -0.79 -6.05 3.41
CA ILE A 188 -1.17 -7.43 3.04
C ILE A 188 -1.45 -7.56 1.54
N TYR A 189 -2.16 -6.61 0.94
CA TYR A 189 -2.32 -6.60 -0.51
C TYR A 189 -0.98 -6.50 -1.24
N ARG A 190 -0.08 -5.64 -0.74
CA ARG A 190 1.25 -5.52 -1.30
C ARG A 190 2.00 -6.85 -1.18
N LYS A 191 1.94 -7.51 -0.03
CA LYS A 191 2.47 -8.86 0.17
C LYS A 191 1.92 -9.86 -0.87
N ASN A 192 0.62 -9.82 -1.17
CA ASN A 192 -0.02 -10.67 -2.16
C ASN A 192 0.45 -10.38 -3.59
N VAL A 193 0.58 -9.11 -3.96
CA VAL A 193 1.14 -8.67 -5.25
C VAL A 193 2.57 -9.20 -5.44
N TRP A 194 3.36 -9.25 -4.37
CA TRP A 194 4.72 -9.81 -4.39
C TRP A 194 4.77 -11.35 -4.34
N GLY A 195 3.64 -12.02 -4.49
CA GLY A 195 3.55 -13.48 -4.71
C GLY A 195 3.13 -14.30 -3.50
N ASP A 196 2.86 -13.67 -2.35
CA ASP A 196 2.31 -14.38 -1.20
C ASP A 196 0.86 -14.80 -1.43
N GLN A 197 0.46 -15.94 -0.86
CA GLN A 197 -0.88 -16.51 -1.05
C GLN A 197 -1.82 -16.18 0.13
N SER A 198 -1.45 -15.26 1.01
CA SER A 198 -2.25 -14.94 2.20
C SER A 198 -3.63 -14.40 1.88
N THR A 199 -4.56 -14.67 2.79
CA THR A 199 -5.94 -14.20 2.75
C THR A 199 -6.13 -13.16 3.84
N CYS A 200 -6.78 -12.04 3.53
CA CYS A 200 -7.15 -11.03 4.52
C CYS A 200 -8.57 -10.55 4.26
N ILE A 201 -9.41 -10.60 5.30
CA ILE A 201 -10.76 -10.03 5.27
C ILE A 201 -10.68 -8.60 5.78
N ALA A 202 -11.27 -7.68 5.03
CA ALA A 202 -11.38 -6.29 5.40
C ALA A 202 -12.81 -5.80 5.19
N VAL A 203 -13.32 -5.06 6.16
CA VAL A 203 -14.73 -4.73 6.29
C VAL A 203 -14.87 -3.22 6.23
N GLN A 204 -15.62 -2.73 5.26
CA GLN A 204 -15.97 -1.32 5.20
C GLN A 204 -17.11 -1.05 6.20
N PRO A 205 -17.01 -0.03 7.06
CA PRO A 205 -18.11 0.34 7.97
C PRO A 205 -19.44 0.58 7.21
N PRO A 206 -20.59 0.10 7.72
CA PRO A 206 -21.89 0.32 7.07
C PRO A 206 -22.24 1.79 6.82
N ALA A 207 -21.75 2.69 7.68
CA ALA A 207 -21.92 4.14 7.53
C ALA A 207 -21.36 4.71 6.21
N TYR A 208 -20.46 3.97 5.54
CA TYR A 208 -19.84 4.38 4.29
C TYR A 208 -20.41 3.68 3.06
N HIS A 209 -21.29 2.68 3.24
CA HIS A 209 -21.78 1.81 2.16
C HIS A 209 -22.36 2.58 0.96
N ASP A 210 -23.15 3.62 1.25
CA ASP A 210 -23.84 4.41 0.22
C ASP A 210 -23.12 5.70 -0.17
N LEU A 211 -21.92 5.94 0.37
CA LEU A 211 -21.11 7.13 0.09
C LEU A 211 -20.06 6.85 -0.99
N ALA A 212 -19.65 7.90 -1.70
CA ALA A 212 -18.45 7.86 -2.52
C ALA A 212 -17.22 8.01 -1.63
N GLU A 213 -16.24 7.12 -1.81
CA GLU A 213 -14.98 7.12 -1.08
C GLU A 213 -13.91 7.84 -1.90
N ILE A 214 -13.62 9.07 -1.50
CA ILE A 214 -12.58 9.90 -2.10
C ILE A 214 -11.23 9.48 -1.52
N LYS A 215 -10.42 8.84 -2.36
CA LYS A 215 -9.08 8.37 -2.03
C LYS A 215 -8.06 9.47 -2.35
N MET A 216 -7.17 9.75 -1.41
CA MET A 216 -6.11 10.75 -1.59
C MET A 216 -5.05 10.23 -2.54
N LEU A 217 -5.18 10.61 -3.80
CA LEU A 217 -4.28 10.19 -4.88
C LEU A 217 -4.05 8.67 -4.82
N GLY A 218 -2.79 8.27 -4.94
CA GLY A 218 -2.33 6.90 -4.82
C GLY A 218 -1.93 6.47 -3.40
N PHE A 219 -2.06 7.36 -2.41
CA PHE A 219 -1.65 7.12 -1.02
C PHE A 219 -2.71 6.39 -0.21
N SER A 220 -3.99 6.67 -0.46
CA SER A 220 -5.08 6.01 0.26
C SER A 220 -5.43 4.67 -0.35
N ARG A 221 -5.85 3.75 0.51
CA ARG A 221 -6.59 2.55 0.14
C ARG A 221 -8.00 2.67 0.72
N THR A 222 -8.88 1.74 0.37
CA THR A 222 -10.24 1.75 0.93
C THR A 222 -10.20 1.76 2.45
N GLU A 223 -11.10 2.53 3.06
CA GLU A 223 -11.22 2.66 4.50
C GLU A 223 -12.00 1.47 5.06
N GLU A 224 -11.22 0.50 5.53
CA GLU A 224 -11.72 -0.81 5.94
C GLU A 224 -10.91 -1.36 7.11
N LYS A 225 -11.55 -2.25 7.89
CA LYS A 225 -10.99 -2.78 9.14
C LYS A 225 -11.02 -4.30 9.14
N GLN A 226 -10.03 -4.91 9.78
CA GLN A 226 -9.99 -6.35 10.03
C GLN A 226 -10.78 -6.67 11.32
N SER A 227 -12.08 -6.38 11.34
CA SER A 227 -12.95 -6.58 12.51
C SER A 227 -14.40 -6.83 12.09
N TRP A 228 -15.10 -7.69 12.83
CA TRP A 228 -16.52 -8.04 12.62
C TRP A 228 -17.41 -7.65 13.82
N ASN A 229 -17.07 -6.52 14.47
CA ASN A 229 -17.80 -5.97 15.60
C ASN A 229 -18.52 -4.68 15.21
N LEU A 230 -19.80 -4.81 14.83
CA LEU A 230 -20.64 -3.71 14.36
C LEU A 230 -21.98 -3.69 15.13
N GLU A 231 -21.89 -3.76 16.45
CA GLU A 231 -23.05 -3.74 17.36
C GLU A 231 -24.01 -2.58 17.02
N GLY A 232 -25.28 -2.89 16.81
CA GLY A 232 -26.33 -1.91 16.44
C GLY A 232 -26.49 -1.68 14.94
N GLU A 233 -25.69 -2.34 14.11
CA GLU A 233 -25.76 -2.26 12.65
C GLU A 233 -26.41 -3.52 12.03
N GLU A 234 -27.09 -4.37 12.82
CA GLU A 234 -27.67 -5.64 12.36
C GLU A 234 -28.64 -5.43 11.20
N GLY A 235 -28.51 -6.28 10.16
CA GLY A 235 -29.33 -6.23 8.95
C GLY A 235 -28.98 -5.09 7.97
N LYS A 236 -28.03 -4.21 8.30
CA LYS A 236 -27.58 -3.17 7.36
C LYS A 236 -26.67 -3.76 6.29
N PRO A 237 -26.71 -3.21 5.07
CA PRO A 237 -25.82 -3.65 4.00
C PRO A 237 -24.37 -3.30 4.35
N ILE A 238 -23.47 -4.23 4.06
CA ILE A 238 -22.05 -4.10 4.34
C ILE A 238 -21.21 -4.68 3.22
N ARG A 239 -20.17 -3.91 2.87
CA ARG A 239 -19.16 -4.34 1.91
C ARG A 239 -18.00 -5.01 2.61
N VAL A 240 -17.73 -6.25 2.22
CA VAL A 240 -16.56 -7.02 2.65
C VAL A 240 -15.62 -7.17 1.47
N ASN A 241 -14.41 -6.64 1.60
CA ASN A 241 -13.33 -6.87 0.66
C ASN A 241 -12.43 -7.98 1.19
N VAL A 242 -12.08 -8.93 0.33
CA VAL A 242 -11.14 -9.98 0.69
C VAL A 242 -9.96 -9.96 -0.25
N TYR A 243 -8.78 -9.78 0.33
CA TYR A 243 -7.51 -9.72 -0.39
C TYR A 243 -6.86 -11.09 -0.43
N SER A 244 -6.40 -11.49 -1.62
CA SER A 244 -5.74 -12.77 -1.81
C SER A 244 -4.82 -12.82 -3.02
N GLY A 245 -3.67 -13.47 -2.86
CA GLY A 245 -2.77 -13.86 -3.96
C GLY A 245 -3.16 -15.15 -4.68
N ALA A 246 -4.20 -15.86 -4.22
CA ALA A 246 -4.68 -17.08 -4.85
C ALA A 246 -5.60 -16.81 -6.06
N GLU A 247 -5.92 -17.85 -6.83
CA GLU A 247 -6.77 -17.72 -8.03
C GLU A 247 -8.25 -17.48 -7.70
N TRP A 248 -8.71 -18.04 -6.58
CA TRP A 248 -10.12 -18.05 -6.22
C TRP A 248 -10.32 -17.81 -4.74
N LEU A 249 -11.44 -17.16 -4.42
CA LEU A 249 -11.84 -16.84 -3.07
C LEU A 249 -13.30 -17.21 -2.84
N GLU A 250 -13.58 -17.91 -1.74
CA GLU A 250 -14.94 -18.16 -1.27
C GLU A 250 -15.10 -17.57 0.12
N LEU A 251 -16.17 -16.81 0.32
CA LEU A 251 -16.51 -16.19 1.60
C LEU A 251 -17.65 -16.99 2.24
N PHE A 252 -17.67 -17.06 3.56
CA PHE A 252 -18.70 -17.70 4.35
C PHE A 252 -19.07 -16.81 5.53
N LEU A 253 -20.35 -16.52 5.70
CA LEU A 253 -20.91 -15.92 6.91
C LEU A 253 -21.75 -16.96 7.61
N ASN A 254 -21.39 -17.33 8.85
CA ASN A 254 -22.10 -18.35 9.63
C ASN A 254 -22.32 -19.65 8.82
N GLU A 255 -21.24 -20.15 8.20
CA GLU A 255 -21.19 -21.33 7.34
C GLU A 255 -21.96 -21.23 6.00
N LYS A 256 -22.66 -20.12 5.74
CA LYS A 256 -23.38 -19.88 4.48
C LYS A 256 -22.48 -19.11 3.51
N SER A 257 -22.33 -19.64 2.30
CA SER A 257 -21.52 -19.02 1.25
C SER A 257 -22.35 -18.02 0.43
N PRO A 258 -22.07 -16.70 0.48
CA PRO A 258 -22.53 -15.74 -0.53
C PRO A 258 -21.94 -16.00 -1.93
N GLY A 259 -20.93 -16.87 -2.04
CA GLY A 259 -20.41 -17.36 -3.30
C GLY A 259 -18.88 -17.31 -3.40
N ARG A 260 -18.40 -17.79 -4.54
CA ARG A 260 -16.98 -17.85 -4.91
C ARG A 260 -16.69 -16.86 -6.04
N LYS A 261 -15.60 -16.10 -5.92
CA LYS A 261 -15.15 -15.08 -6.88
C LYS A 261 -13.68 -15.32 -7.28
N PRO A 262 -13.25 -14.90 -8.48
CA PRO A 262 -11.84 -14.88 -8.84
C PRO A 262 -11.04 -13.91 -7.94
N ALA A 263 -9.75 -14.17 -7.75
CA ALA A 263 -8.80 -13.35 -7.00
C ALA A 263 -7.43 -13.28 -7.73
N GLY A 264 -6.39 -12.79 -7.04
CA GLY A 264 -5.03 -12.69 -7.59
C GLY A 264 -4.94 -11.74 -8.78
N LYS A 265 -3.98 -11.96 -9.68
CA LYS A 265 -3.73 -11.09 -10.85
C LYS A 265 -4.98 -10.89 -11.74
N LYS A 266 -5.89 -11.87 -11.81
CA LYS A 266 -7.12 -11.78 -12.63
C LYS A 266 -8.20 -10.88 -12.04
N ALA A 267 -8.14 -10.60 -10.74
CA ALA A 267 -9.09 -9.77 -10.01
C ALA A 267 -8.31 -8.97 -8.96
N PRO A 268 -7.54 -7.94 -9.40
CA PRO A 268 -6.47 -7.20 -8.72
C PRO A 268 -6.22 -7.50 -7.23
N TYR A 269 -5.92 -8.76 -6.93
CA TYR A 269 -5.71 -9.31 -5.60
C TYR A 269 -6.84 -9.03 -4.58
N CYS A 270 -8.07 -8.72 -5.02
CA CYS A 270 -9.21 -8.36 -4.18
C CYS A 270 -10.55 -8.83 -4.78
N ALA A 271 -11.44 -9.36 -3.93
CA ALA A 271 -12.83 -9.64 -4.26
C ALA A 271 -13.76 -8.99 -3.23
N SER A 272 -14.71 -8.18 -3.71
CA SER A 272 -15.72 -7.52 -2.86
C SER A 272 -17.02 -8.33 -2.79
N PHE A 273 -17.65 -8.39 -1.63
CA PHE A 273 -18.92 -9.08 -1.36
C PHE A 273 -19.86 -8.09 -0.67
N GLU A 274 -21.13 -8.09 -1.09
CA GLU A 274 -22.20 -7.35 -0.42
C GLU A 274 -22.97 -8.34 0.45
N LEU A 275 -23.09 -8.03 1.73
CA LEU A 275 -23.77 -8.85 2.75
C LEU A 275 -24.71 -7.96 3.56
N GLU A 276 -25.59 -8.59 4.34
CA GLU A 276 -26.22 -7.93 5.49
C GLU A 276 -25.42 -8.30 6.73
N TYR A 277 -25.16 -7.33 7.61
CA TYR A 277 -24.41 -7.62 8.84
C TYR A 277 -25.23 -8.52 9.78
N GLU A 278 -24.66 -9.69 10.06
CA GLU A 278 -25.13 -10.64 11.07
C GLU A 278 -23.94 -10.95 12.00
N PRO A 279 -24.12 -10.84 13.34
CA PRO A 279 -23.11 -11.28 14.29
C PRO A 279 -22.74 -12.75 14.07
N GLY A 280 -21.45 -13.06 14.21
CA GLY A 280 -20.96 -14.43 14.09
C GLY A 280 -19.59 -14.52 13.47
N ILE A 281 -19.38 -15.47 12.56
CA ILE A 281 -18.06 -15.81 12.02
C ILE A 281 -18.03 -15.58 10.52
N LEU A 282 -17.10 -14.73 10.10
CA LEU A 282 -16.80 -14.48 8.69
C LEU A 282 -15.50 -15.19 8.33
N THR A 283 -15.57 -16.15 7.41
CA THR A 283 -14.44 -16.97 6.97
C THR A 283 -14.21 -16.82 5.48
N ALA A 284 -12.99 -16.53 5.07
CA ALA A 284 -12.57 -16.50 3.69
C ALA A 284 -11.58 -17.63 3.40
N VAL A 285 -11.81 -18.35 2.31
CA VAL A 285 -10.98 -19.46 1.86
C VAL A 285 -10.39 -19.13 0.50
N SER A 286 -9.07 -19.09 0.42
CA SER A 286 -8.32 -18.87 -0.82
C SER A 286 -7.83 -20.18 -1.40
N SER A 287 -8.02 -20.37 -2.70
CA SER A 287 -7.69 -21.61 -3.40
C SER A 287 -7.02 -21.35 -4.75
N THR A 288 -6.09 -22.24 -5.11
CA THR A 288 -5.42 -22.27 -6.41
C THR A 288 -5.73 -23.63 -7.04
N GLY A 289 -6.36 -23.63 -8.22
CA GLY A 289 -7.04 -24.79 -8.75
C GLY A 289 -8.11 -25.34 -7.79
N ARG A 290 -7.90 -26.58 -7.31
CA ARG A 290 -8.80 -27.26 -6.35
C ARG A 290 -8.26 -27.30 -4.92
N LYS A 291 -7.10 -26.71 -4.65
CA LYS A 291 -6.42 -26.79 -3.36
C LYS A 291 -6.62 -25.50 -2.58
N GLU A 292 -7.04 -25.61 -1.33
CA GLU A 292 -6.97 -24.52 -0.35
C GLU A 292 -5.50 -24.20 -0.05
N VAL A 293 -5.13 -22.92 -0.20
CA VAL A 293 -3.76 -22.43 0.03
C VAL A 293 -3.67 -21.47 1.22
N SER A 294 -4.77 -20.84 1.60
CA SER A 294 -4.84 -19.91 2.73
C SER A 294 -6.29 -19.71 3.19
N ARG A 295 -6.45 -19.31 4.46
CA ARG A 295 -7.73 -19.04 5.11
C ARG A 295 -7.57 -17.87 6.07
N SER A 296 -8.61 -17.04 6.16
CA SER A 296 -8.73 -15.96 7.15
C SER A 296 -10.09 -16.05 7.82
N THR A 297 -10.15 -15.74 9.11
CA THR A 297 -11.39 -15.72 9.88
C THR A 297 -11.39 -14.50 10.79
N ILE A 298 -12.48 -13.76 10.79
CA ILE A 298 -12.79 -12.72 11.78
C ILE A 298 -14.17 -13.01 12.36
N GLU A 299 -14.37 -12.72 13.64
CA GLU A 299 -15.60 -13.06 14.35
C GLU A 299 -16.08 -11.89 15.21
N THR A 300 -17.40 -11.82 15.44
CA THR A 300 -17.99 -10.87 16.37
C THR A 300 -17.62 -11.28 17.78
N THR A 301 -16.93 -10.39 18.48
CA THR A 301 -16.50 -10.65 19.85
C THR A 301 -17.46 -10.04 20.89
N GLY A 302 -17.48 -10.61 22.09
CA GLY A 302 -18.21 -10.04 23.23
C GLY A 302 -17.54 -8.79 23.81
N LYS A 303 -17.99 -8.37 25.01
CA LYS A 303 -17.32 -7.31 25.76
C LYS A 303 -15.93 -7.78 26.20
N ALA A 304 -14.95 -6.89 26.18
CA ALA A 304 -13.62 -7.16 26.70
C ALA A 304 -13.68 -7.59 28.18
N VAL A 305 -13.15 -8.77 28.51
CA VAL A 305 -13.13 -9.28 29.90
C VAL A 305 -11.72 -9.39 30.50
N LYS A 306 -10.68 -9.46 29.66
CA LYS A 306 -9.28 -9.55 30.13
C LYS A 306 -8.31 -8.96 29.12
N ILE A 307 -7.14 -8.57 29.62
CA ILE A 307 -6.01 -8.08 28.83
C ILE A 307 -5.00 -9.21 28.66
N LYS A 308 -4.70 -9.59 27.42
CA LYS A 308 -3.62 -10.53 27.09
C LYS A 308 -2.38 -9.76 26.67
N ALA A 309 -1.25 -10.06 27.29
CA ALA A 309 0.06 -9.54 26.91
C ALA A 309 0.87 -10.66 26.22
N VAL A 310 1.26 -10.47 24.96
CA VAL A 310 2.10 -11.42 24.22
C VAL A 310 3.44 -10.77 23.92
N PRO A 311 4.56 -11.22 24.54
CA PRO A 311 5.88 -10.70 24.22
C PRO A 311 6.38 -11.25 22.89
N GLU A 312 7.07 -10.43 22.10
CA GLU A 312 7.76 -10.87 20.88
C GLU A 312 8.85 -11.91 21.20
N ASN A 313 9.59 -11.70 22.29
CA ASN A 313 10.63 -12.61 22.78
C ASN A 313 10.43 -12.91 24.26
N THR A 314 10.46 -14.19 24.63
CA THR A 314 10.36 -14.63 26.04
C THR A 314 11.70 -14.57 26.79
N GLN A 315 12.79 -14.30 26.07
CA GLN A 315 14.15 -14.18 26.61
C GLN A 315 14.86 -12.96 26.03
N ALA A 316 15.67 -12.28 26.84
CA ALA A 316 16.52 -11.17 26.42
C ALA A 316 17.93 -11.32 26.99
N LYS A 317 18.95 -10.93 26.23
CA LYS A 317 20.34 -10.92 26.72
C LYS A 317 20.49 -9.83 27.79
N ALA A 318 21.00 -10.20 28.96
CA ALA A 318 21.36 -9.24 29.99
C ALA A 318 22.40 -8.23 29.47
N GLY A 319 22.24 -6.95 29.81
CA GLY A 319 23.18 -5.89 29.44
C GLY A 319 22.95 -5.24 28.06
N VAL A 320 21.96 -5.68 27.28
CA VAL A 320 21.48 -4.90 26.14
C VAL A 320 20.76 -3.68 26.69
N LYS A 321 21.24 -2.46 26.36
CA LYS A 321 20.45 -1.24 26.58
C LYS A 321 19.16 -1.41 25.80
N ALA A 322 18.05 -1.62 26.51
CA ALA A 322 16.72 -1.51 25.90
C ALA A 322 16.67 -0.17 25.15
N LEU A 323 16.25 -0.22 23.88
CA LEU A 323 16.05 0.97 23.06
C LEU A 323 15.08 1.91 23.81
N GLY A 324 15.59 3.03 24.33
CA GLY A 324 14.79 4.10 24.89
C GLY A 324 14.75 4.29 26.42
N GLY A 325 15.52 3.55 27.23
CA GLY A 325 15.55 3.76 28.68
C GLY A 325 16.96 3.90 29.27
N LYS A 326 17.23 4.95 30.04
CA LYS A 326 18.41 4.97 30.93
C LYS A 326 18.29 3.79 31.89
N SER A 327 19.18 2.81 31.77
CA SER A 327 19.21 1.66 32.67
C SER A 327 19.59 2.11 34.08
N HIS A 328 18.66 2.08 35.03
CA HIS A 328 19.02 1.97 36.43
C HIS A 328 19.48 0.53 36.69
N LYS A 329 20.60 0.36 37.40
CA LYS A 329 21.19 -0.94 37.76
C LYS A 329 20.10 -1.85 38.35
N GLY A 330 19.78 -2.96 37.68
CA GLY A 330 18.91 -4.01 38.20
C GLY A 330 17.67 -4.38 37.38
N GLN A 331 17.38 -3.73 36.24
CA GLN A 331 16.22 -4.11 35.41
C GLN A 331 16.62 -4.94 34.19
N LEU A 332 15.94 -6.07 34.03
CA LEU A 332 15.87 -6.84 32.78
C LEU A 332 15.30 -5.94 31.69
N GLY A 333 16.11 -5.60 30.69
CA GLY A 333 15.65 -4.94 29.49
C GLY A 333 14.91 -5.92 28.60
N LEU A 334 13.65 -6.25 28.92
CA LEU A 334 12.73 -6.79 27.93
C LEU A 334 12.18 -5.60 27.14
N ALA A 335 12.68 -5.40 25.93
CA ALA A 335 11.87 -4.76 24.90
C ALA A 335 10.79 -5.77 24.53
N ALA A 336 9.69 -5.78 25.28
CA ALA A 336 8.51 -6.52 24.91
C ALA A 336 7.62 -5.55 24.12
N LEU A 337 7.50 -5.78 22.81
CA LEU A 337 6.27 -5.38 22.15
C LEU A 337 5.17 -6.21 22.84
N VAL A 338 4.34 -5.55 23.64
CA VAL A 338 3.21 -6.18 24.30
C VAL A 338 1.99 -5.84 23.47
N THR A 339 1.55 -6.77 22.63
CA THR A 339 0.26 -6.59 21.98
C THR A 339 -0.82 -6.91 23.01
N LEU A 340 -1.58 -5.87 23.39
CA LEU A 340 -2.73 -5.99 24.28
C LEU A 340 -3.93 -6.39 23.45
N TYR A 341 -4.42 -7.60 23.64
CA TYR A 341 -5.72 -8.01 23.12
C TYR A 341 -6.72 -7.99 24.25
N ALA A 342 -7.88 -7.38 24.02
CA ALA A 342 -9.06 -7.70 24.79
C ALA A 342 -9.45 -9.14 24.41
N GLU A 343 -9.26 -10.11 25.30
CA GLU A 343 -9.90 -11.40 25.11
C GLU A 343 -11.35 -11.27 25.60
N THR A 344 -12.25 -11.86 24.82
CA THR A 344 -13.71 -11.81 25.00
C THR A 344 -14.28 -13.16 25.36
#